data_AF-A0A1X7HUZ7-F1
#
_entry.id   AF-A0A1X7HUZ7-F1
#
_cell.length_a   1.000
_cell.length_b   1.000
_cell.length_c   1.000
_cell.angle_alpha   90.00
_cell.angle_beta   90.00
_cell.angle_gamma   90.00
#
_symmetry.space_group_name_H-M   'P 1'
#
loop_
_entity.id
_entity.type
_entity.pdbx_description
1 polymer ?
#
loop_
_entity_poly.entity_id
_entity_poly.type
_entity_poly.pdbx_seq_one_letter_code
_entity_poly.pdbx_strand_id
1 'polypeptide(L)'
;MSARPFPIGVAPFGRAPVPVVPSLTAPILSEAFGTRPLTGAAPGFVLATLPPGLVLWVQDRLSRTEFGAPFLPGMGRDLLRLDLTRPADVLAALEDGLQSRALAAVVGEIHGHAPALSFTASRRLALRAEAAGLPCWLIRHAARPEASAARMRWRLAPLPSATDPDDPYAPGDPLWLAELFRARGQPPSTWLVRHDRAADRLDFSAPAGDRKLAEPRRKAG
;
A
#
# COMPACT_ATOMS: atom_id res chain seq x y z
N MET A 1 26.56 -13.05 -11.21
CA MET A 1 26.84 -12.08 -10.13
C MET A 1 26.86 -10.68 -10.74
N SER A 2 25.75 -9.93 -10.64
CA SER A 2 25.68 -8.57 -11.20
C SER A 2 26.22 -7.59 -10.17
N ALA A 3 27.47 -7.15 -10.33
CA ALA A 3 28.01 -6.06 -9.54
C ALA A 3 27.21 -4.79 -9.85
N ARG A 4 26.66 -4.11 -8.84
CA ARG A 4 26.07 -2.77 -9.03
C ARG A 4 27.23 -1.77 -8.99
N PRO A 5 27.59 -1.12 -10.12
CA PRO A 5 28.75 -0.23 -10.18
C PRO A 5 28.53 1.13 -9.47
N PHE A 6 27.37 1.33 -8.84
CA PHE A 6 27.02 2.58 -8.16
C PHE A 6 26.53 2.33 -6.72
N PRO A 7 26.86 3.23 -5.78
CA PRO A 7 26.33 3.17 -4.42
C PRO A 7 24.80 3.29 -4.42
N ILE A 8 24.16 2.63 -3.44
CA ILE A 8 22.71 2.66 -3.23
C ILE A 8 22.26 4.13 -3.13
N GLY A 9 21.35 4.56 -4.01
CA GLY A 9 20.82 5.93 -4.05
C GLY A 9 21.48 6.87 -5.07
N VAL A 10 22.47 6.43 -5.84
CA VAL A 10 23.06 7.22 -6.94
C VAL A 10 22.64 6.65 -8.29
N ALA A 11 21.87 7.41 -9.06
CA ALA A 11 21.51 7.05 -10.42
C ALA A 11 22.60 7.47 -11.43
N PRO A 12 22.78 6.71 -12.53
CA PRO A 12 23.64 7.16 -13.63
C PRO A 12 23.16 8.51 -14.17
N PHE A 13 24.10 9.28 -14.71
CA PHE A 13 23.87 10.64 -15.20
C PHE A 13 22.54 10.76 -15.97
N GLY A 14 21.63 11.61 -15.47
CA GLY A 14 20.36 11.91 -16.12
C GLY A 14 19.14 11.09 -15.67
N ARG A 15 19.26 10.10 -14.77
CA ARG A 15 18.11 9.53 -14.05
C ARG A 15 17.98 10.17 -12.66
N ALA A 16 16.76 10.49 -12.24
CA ALA A 16 16.51 10.81 -10.84
C ALA A 16 16.81 9.56 -9.98
N PRO A 17 17.47 9.70 -8.82
CA PRO A 17 17.69 8.58 -7.92
C PRO A 17 16.36 8.02 -7.45
N VAL A 18 16.22 6.69 -7.48
CA VAL A 18 15.05 6.02 -6.90
C VAL A 18 15.15 6.15 -5.37
N PRO A 19 14.14 6.73 -4.70
CA PRO A 19 14.17 6.83 -3.24
C PRO A 19 14.25 5.45 -2.59
N VAL A 20 14.90 5.36 -1.43
CA VAL A 20 15.02 4.11 -0.67
C VAL A 20 13.62 3.62 -0.27
N VAL A 21 13.31 2.38 -0.65
CA VAL A 21 12.02 1.75 -0.33
C VAL A 21 12.03 1.30 1.13
N PRO A 22 11.02 1.64 1.93
CA PRO A 22 10.90 1.11 3.29
C PRO A 22 10.63 -0.40 3.31
N SER A 23 10.91 -1.04 4.44
CA SER A 23 10.40 -2.40 4.68
C SER A 23 8.88 -2.37 4.84
N LEU A 24 8.17 -2.97 3.89
CA LEU A 24 6.70 -3.00 3.85
C LEU A 24 6.10 -4.07 4.78
N THR A 25 6.93 -5.05 5.17
CA THR A 25 6.59 -6.13 6.11
C THR A 25 7.14 -5.88 7.51
N ALA A 26 7.52 -4.64 7.83
CA ALA A 26 7.94 -4.28 9.18
C ALA A 26 6.76 -4.44 10.16
N PRO A 27 7.01 -4.83 11.43
CA PRO A 27 5.98 -5.01 12.44
C PRO A 27 5.50 -3.66 13.01
N ILE A 28 4.86 -2.88 12.14
CA ILE A 28 4.41 -1.52 12.41
C ILE A 28 2.97 -1.35 11.93
N LEU A 29 2.30 -0.34 12.47
CA LEU A 29 1.06 0.15 11.88
C LEU A 29 1.35 1.02 10.66
N SER A 30 0.77 0.65 9.51
CA SER A 30 0.79 1.40 8.27
C SER A 30 -0.63 1.78 7.85
N GLU A 31 -0.80 2.97 7.27
CA GLU A 31 -2.08 3.42 6.70
C GLU A 31 -1.99 3.54 5.18
N ALA A 32 -3.04 3.10 4.49
CA ALA A 32 -3.18 3.19 3.04
C ALA A 32 -4.45 3.98 2.69
N PHE A 33 -4.30 5.04 1.90
CA PHE A 33 -5.39 5.88 1.43
C PHE A 33 -5.50 5.80 -0.09
N GLY A 34 -6.69 5.53 -0.62
CA GLY A 34 -6.97 5.69 -2.05
C GLY A 34 -7.08 7.16 -2.42
N THR A 35 -6.53 7.56 -3.58
CA THR A 35 -6.67 8.95 -4.08
C THR A 35 -7.98 9.19 -4.82
N ARG A 36 -8.69 8.12 -5.20
CA ARG A 36 -9.94 8.16 -5.95
C ARG A 36 -10.99 7.25 -5.28
N PRO A 37 -12.27 7.68 -5.22
CA PRO A 37 -13.36 6.83 -4.75
C PRO A 37 -13.46 5.54 -5.56
N LEU A 38 -13.88 4.45 -4.92
CA LEU A 38 -14.18 3.16 -5.58
C LEU A 38 -13.01 2.57 -6.37
N THR A 39 -11.77 2.82 -5.96
CA THR A 39 -10.58 2.25 -6.61
C THR A 39 -9.94 1.16 -5.76
N GLY A 40 -9.49 0.08 -6.42
CA GLY A 40 -8.78 -1.03 -5.78
C GLY A 40 -7.30 -0.78 -5.51
N ALA A 41 -6.80 0.46 -5.61
CA ALA A 41 -5.38 0.75 -5.48
C ALA A 41 -4.83 0.48 -4.08
N ALA A 42 -5.53 0.96 -3.05
CA ALA A 42 -5.14 0.72 -1.67
C ALA A 42 -5.18 -0.77 -1.27
N PRO A 43 -6.29 -1.51 -1.45
CA PRO A 43 -6.32 -2.93 -1.12
C PRO A 43 -5.36 -3.76 -1.98
N GLY A 44 -5.24 -3.47 -3.28
CA GLY A 44 -4.33 -4.20 -4.17
C GLY A 44 -2.86 -4.01 -3.81
N PHE A 45 -2.44 -2.78 -3.52
CA PHE A 45 -1.08 -2.50 -3.05
C PHE A 45 -0.82 -3.17 -1.70
N VAL A 46 -1.71 -2.99 -0.72
CA VAL A 46 -1.56 -3.61 0.61
C VAL A 46 -1.41 -5.11 0.49
N LEU A 47 -2.29 -5.79 -0.24
CA LEU A 47 -2.23 -7.23 -0.48
C LEU A 47 -0.85 -7.66 -1.04
N ALA A 48 -0.34 -6.95 -2.04
CA ALA A 48 0.96 -7.22 -2.63
C ALA A 48 2.15 -6.94 -1.68
N THR A 49 1.96 -6.14 -0.63
CA THR A 49 2.98 -5.96 0.43
C THR A 49 2.98 -7.04 1.51
N LEU A 50 1.93 -7.86 1.60
CA LEU A 50 1.77 -8.77 2.73
C LEU A 50 2.78 -9.92 2.66
N PRO A 51 3.35 -10.32 3.81
CA PRO A 51 4.18 -11.52 3.87
C PRO A 51 3.35 -12.77 3.54
N PRO A 52 4.00 -13.88 3.14
CA PRO A 52 3.32 -15.16 3.02
C PRO A 52 2.78 -15.64 4.37
N GLY A 53 1.69 -16.41 4.34
CA GLY A 53 1.02 -16.96 5.52
C GLY A 53 -0.41 -16.44 5.69
N LEU A 54 -1.05 -16.86 6.78
CA LEU A 54 -2.45 -16.53 7.06
C LEU A 54 -2.59 -15.06 7.48
N VAL A 55 -3.43 -14.30 6.78
CA VAL A 55 -3.70 -12.90 7.05
C VAL A 55 -5.13 -12.74 7.53
N LEU A 56 -5.31 -12.01 8.63
CA LEU A 56 -6.63 -11.57 9.05
C LEU A 56 -7.03 -10.32 8.27
N TRP A 57 -8.13 -10.37 7.50
CA TRP A 57 -8.66 -9.25 6.74
C TRP A 57 -10.04 -8.87 7.25
N VAL A 58 -10.15 -7.71 7.89
CA VAL A 58 -11.38 -7.26 8.57
C VAL A 58 -11.94 -6.03 7.87
N GLN A 59 -13.22 -6.05 7.49
CA GLN A 59 -13.86 -4.91 6.83
C GLN A 59 -15.08 -4.44 7.63
N ASP A 60 -15.26 -3.11 7.72
CA ASP A 60 -16.57 -2.58 8.12
C ASP A 60 -17.60 -2.71 6.98
N ARG A 61 -18.89 -2.56 7.33
CA ARG A 61 -20.00 -2.75 6.39
C ARG A 61 -19.90 -1.85 5.15
N LEU A 62 -19.51 -0.59 5.33
CA LEU A 62 -19.47 0.38 4.22
C LEU A 62 -18.27 0.14 3.31
N SER A 63 -17.11 -0.20 3.87
CA SER A 63 -15.92 -0.61 3.13
C SER A 63 -16.24 -1.79 2.22
N ARG A 64 -16.87 -2.84 2.76
CA ARG A 64 -17.28 -4.01 1.98
C ARG A 64 -18.32 -3.67 0.91
N THR A 65 -19.30 -2.82 1.25
CA THR A 65 -20.40 -2.49 0.33
C THR A 65 -19.93 -1.63 -0.84
N GLU A 66 -19.04 -0.67 -0.59
CA GLU A 66 -18.60 0.29 -1.61
C GLU A 66 -17.32 -0.12 -2.33
N PHE A 67 -16.38 -0.78 -1.64
CA PHE A 67 -15.07 -1.14 -2.19
C PHE A 67 -14.94 -2.64 -2.48
N GLY A 68 -16.00 -3.40 -2.20
CA GLY A 68 -16.02 -4.85 -2.37
C GLY A 68 -15.24 -5.57 -1.27
N ALA A 69 -15.07 -6.87 -1.46
CA ALA A 69 -14.24 -7.69 -0.59
C ALA A 69 -13.13 -8.35 -1.41
N PRO A 70 -11.97 -8.66 -0.81
CA PRO A 70 -10.98 -9.51 -1.44
C PRO A 70 -11.62 -10.82 -1.93
N PHE A 71 -11.50 -11.10 -3.23
CA PHE A 71 -11.85 -12.38 -3.85
C PHE A 71 -10.82 -13.47 -3.54
N LEU A 72 -11.11 -14.37 -2.60
CA LEU A 72 -10.15 -15.36 -2.08
C LEU A 72 -9.48 -16.26 -3.15
N PRO A 73 -10.21 -16.82 -4.15
CA PRO A 73 -9.59 -17.69 -5.14
C PRO A 73 -8.61 -16.93 -6.05
N GLY A 74 -7.43 -17.49 -6.26
CA GLY A 74 -6.43 -16.91 -7.18
C GLY A 74 -5.72 -15.67 -6.67
N MET A 75 -5.92 -15.28 -5.41
CA MET A 75 -5.29 -14.09 -4.82
C MET A 75 -3.86 -14.34 -4.30
N GLY A 76 -3.41 -15.60 -4.27
CA GLY A 76 -2.05 -15.98 -3.85
C GLY A 76 -1.76 -15.73 -2.36
N ARG A 77 -2.80 -15.54 -1.54
CA ARG A 77 -2.72 -15.30 -0.10
C ARG A 77 -3.79 -16.11 0.63
N ASP A 78 -3.42 -16.65 1.80
CA ASP A 78 -4.37 -17.28 2.72
C ASP A 78 -5.02 -16.18 3.56
N LEU A 79 -6.29 -15.87 3.31
CA LEU A 79 -7.00 -14.82 4.02
C LEU A 79 -8.11 -15.40 4.91
N LEU A 80 -8.08 -15.05 6.19
CA LEU A 80 -9.20 -15.18 7.12
C LEU A 80 -10.00 -13.88 7.09
N ARG A 81 -11.18 -13.88 6.46
CA ARG A 81 -12.00 -12.67 6.33
C ARG A 81 -13.01 -12.54 7.47
N LEU A 82 -13.13 -11.35 8.06
CA LEU A 82 -14.18 -10.99 9.00
C LEU A 82 -14.95 -9.77 8.50
N ASP A 83 -16.27 -9.92 8.34
CA ASP A 83 -17.16 -8.86 7.89
C ASP A 83 -17.91 -8.31 9.12
N LEU A 84 -17.62 -7.07 9.53
CA LEU A 84 -18.17 -6.46 10.74
C LEU A 84 -18.98 -5.22 10.42
N THR A 85 -19.90 -4.84 11.32
CA THR A 85 -20.79 -3.70 11.05
C THR A 85 -20.13 -2.37 11.35
N ARG A 86 -19.41 -2.25 12.48
CA ARG A 86 -18.93 -0.97 13.00
C ARG A 86 -17.40 -0.88 12.95
N PRO A 87 -16.82 0.29 12.65
CA PRO A 87 -15.38 0.51 12.70
C PRO A 87 -14.75 0.15 14.06
N ALA A 88 -15.47 0.34 15.17
CA ALA A 88 -14.99 -0.05 16.50
C ALA A 88 -14.77 -1.56 16.62
N ASP A 89 -15.64 -2.37 16.02
CA ASP A 89 -15.53 -3.83 16.03
C ASP A 89 -14.37 -4.28 15.14
N VAL A 90 -14.13 -3.59 14.01
CA VAL A 90 -12.93 -3.79 13.18
C VAL A 90 -11.67 -3.58 14.00
N LEU A 91 -11.56 -2.45 14.70
CA LEU A 91 -10.38 -2.15 15.52
C LEU A 91 -10.18 -3.19 16.63
N ALA A 92 -11.25 -3.63 17.30
CA ALA A 92 -11.17 -4.69 18.31
C ALA A 92 -10.67 -6.02 17.71
N ALA A 93 -11.21 -6.43 16.56
CA ALA A 93 -10.79 -7.66 15.88
C ALA A 93 -9.32 -7.61 15.43
N LEU A 94 -8.82 -6.45 14.99
CA LEU A 94 -7.39 -6.27 14.70
C LEU A 94 -6.53 -6.41 15.96
N GLU A 95 -6.96 -5.84 17.08
CA GLU A 95 -6.26 -5.94 18.35
C GLU A 95 -6.18 -7.38 18.86
N ASP A 96 -7.23 -8.18 18.66
CA ASP A 96 -7.27 -9.61 19.00
C ASP A 96 -6.43 -10.42 18.00
N GLY A 97 -6.49 -10.10 16.71
CA GLY A 97 -5.63 -10.69 15.69
C GLY A 97 -4.15 -10.52 16.00
N LEU A 98 -3.74 -9.34 16.48
CA LEU A 98 -2.36 -9.07 16.90
C LEU A 98 -1.91 -9.90 18.11
N GLN A 99 -2.82 -10.56 18.84
CA GLN A 99 -2.45 -11.50 19.91
C GLN A 99 -2.25 -12.93 19.38
N SER A 100 -2.69 -13.23 18.16
CA SER A 100 -2.61 -14.56 17.57
C SER A 100 -1.22 -14.83 16.98
N ARG A 101 -0.63 -15.96 17.35
CA ARG A 101 0.63 -16.44 16.78
C ARG A 101 0.47 -17.16 15.43
N ALA A 102 -0.76 -17.41 15.00
CA ALA A 102 -1.05 -18.10 13.73
C ALA A 102 -1.09 -17.15 12.53
N LEU A 103 -1.14 -15.83 12.76
CA LEU A 103 -1.26 -14.83 11.70
C LEU A 103 0.11 -14.29 11.29
N ALA A 104 0.26 -14.03 9.99
CA ALA A 104 1.42 -13.37 9.40
C ALA A 104 1.25 -11.84 9.29
N ALA A 105 0.01 -11.36 9.23
CA ALA A 105 -0.34 -9.94 9.25
C ALA A 105 -1.82 -9.73 9.60
N VAL A 106 -2.18 -8.49 9.94
CA VAL A 106 -3.58 -8.05 10.08
C VAL A 106 -3.86 -6.84 9.19
N VAL A 107 -5.04 -6.83 8.57
CA VAL A 107 -5.50 -5.75 7.69
C VAL A 107 -6.91 -5.35 8.08
N GLY A 108 -7.13 -4.06 8.31
CA GLY A 108 -8.46 -3.50 8.58
C GLY A 108 -8.86 -2.47 7.53
N GLU A 109 -10.09 -2.56 7.03
CA GLU A 109 -10.68 -1.56 6.17
C GLU A 109 -11.74 -0.76 6.94
N ILE A 110 -11.58 0.57 6.94
CA ILE A 110 -12.48 1.50 7.60
C ILE A 110 -12.91 2.59 6.61
N HIS A 111 -14.22 2.80 6.51
CA HIS A 111 -14.81 3.80 5.64
C HIS A 111 -14.98 5.14 6.35
N GLY A 112 -14.62 6.22 5.65
CA GLY A 112 -14.87 7.60 6.03
C GLY A 112 -14.13 8.05 7.29
N HIS A 113 -14.66 9.13 7.88
CA HIS A 113 -14.26 9.53 9.23
C HIS A 113 -14.96 8.60 10.23
N ALA A 114 -14.19 7.74 10.89
CA ALA A 114 -14.69 6.88 11.95
C ALA A 114 -14.25 7.42 13.32
N PRO A 115 -15.16 7.96 14.17
CA PRO A 115 -14.79 8.48 15.50
C PRO A 115 -14.08 7.46 16.40
N ALA A 116 -14.35 6.16 16.21
CA ALA A 116 -13.67 5.09 16.93
C ALA A 116 -12.16 5.02 16.63
N LEU A 117 -11.74 5.42 15.42
CA LEU A 117 -10.33 5.49 15.02
C LEU A 117 -9.69 6.80 15.47
N SER A 118 -9.61 6.99 16.79
CA SER A 118 -8.92 8.12 17.40
C SER A 118 -7.39 7.95 17.35
N PHE A 119 -6.66 9.03 17.68
CA PHE A 119 -5.20 8.94 17.87
C PHE A 119 -4.82 7.89 18.94
N THR A 120 -5.58 7.81 20.03
CA THR A 120 -5.37 6.80 21.08
C THR A 120 -5.58 5.38 20.57
N ALA A 121 -6.61 5.15 19.76
CA ALA A 121 -6.88 3.84 19.15
C ALA A 121 -5.76 3.43 18.18
N SER A 122 -5.35 4.33 17.26
CA SER A 122 -4.23 4.05 16.34
C SER A 122 -2.90 3.86 17.08
N ARG A 123 -2.65 4.59 18.18
CA ARG A 123 -1.47 4.39 19.02
C ARG A 123 -1.47 3.03 19.70
N ARG A 124 -2.62 2.58 20.21
CA ARG A 124 -2.76 1.26 20.82
C ARG A 124 -2.51 0.15 19.79
N LEU A 125 -3.06 0.27 18.58
CA LEU A 125 -2.77 -0.66 17.47
C LEU A 125 -1.29 -0.67 17.09
N ALA A 126 -0.65 0.49 16.95
CA ALA A 126 0.77 0.57 16.63
C ALA A 126 1.65 -0.12 17.68
N LEU A 127 1.40 0.11 18.96
CA LEU A 127 2.13 -0.55 20.05
C LEU A 127 1.91 -2.06 20.06
N ARG A 128 0.69 -2.52 19.76
CA ARG A 128 0.40 -3.96 19.67
C ARG A 128 1.06 -4.62 18.47
N ALA A 129 1.08 -3.96 17.31
CA ALA A 129 1.78 -4.45 16.12
C ALA A 129 3.28 -4.62 16.38
N GLU A 130 3.90 -3.61 16.99
CA GLU A 130 5.30 -3.63 17.41
C GLU A 130 5.58 -4.75 18.43
N ALA A 131 4.71 -4.92 19.43
CA ALA A 131 4.85 -5.98 20.45
C ALA A 131 4.61 -7.40 19.92
N ALA A 132 3.68 -7.56 18.96
CA ALA A 132 3.36 -8.83 18.34
C ALA A 132 4.43 -9.28 17.32
N GLY A 133 5.21 -8.33 16.79
CA GLY A 133 6.12 -8.62 15.69
C GLY A 133 5.39 -8.85 14.35
N LEU A 134 4.17 -8.32 14.20
CA LEU A 134 3.33 -8.51 13.01
C LEU A 134 3.04 -7.18 12.28
N PRO A 135 3.07 -7.15 10.95
CA PRO A 135 2.58 -6.00 10.18
C PRO A 135 1.09 -5.78 10.42
N CYS A 136 0.71 -4.52 10.62
CA CYS A 136 -0.68 -4.08 10.76
C CYS A 136 -0.99 -3.00 9.74
N TRP A 137 -1.99 -3.22 8.89
CA TRP A 137 -2.43 -2.26 7.90
C TRP A 137 -3.84 -1.75 8.21
N LEU A 138 -4.03 -0.44 8.08
CA LEU A 138 -5.33 0.19 8.00
C LEU A 138 -5.53 0.78 6.60
N ILE A 139 -6.49 0.26 5.85
CA ILE A 139 -6.96 0.86 4.61
C ILE A 139 -8.09 1.82 4.96
N ARG A 140 -7.90 3.09 4.60
CA ARG A 140 -8.80 4.20 4.92
C ARG A 140 -9.52 4.63 3.64
N HIS A 141 -10.74 4.13 3.48
CA HIS A 141 -11.58 4.44 2.33
C HIS A 141 -12.34 5.75 2.54
N ALA A 142 -12.54 6.54 1.47
CA ALA A 142 -13.31 7.80 1.51
C ALA A 142 -12.94 8.75 2.67
N ALA A 143 -11.70 8.68 3.17
CA ALA A 143 -11.25 9.39 4.35
C ALA A 143 -10.08 10.31 4.01
N ARG A 144 -10.00 11.44 4.70
CA ARG A 144 -8.80 12.30 4.66
C ARG A 144 -7.82 11.84 5.73
N PRO A 145 -6.49 11.97 5.50
CA PRO A 145 -5.52 11.69 6.55
C PRO A 145 -5.69 12.59 7.77
N GLU A 146 -5.99 11.98 8.92
CA GLU A 146 -6.14 12.63 10.23
C GLU A 146 -4.92 12.37 11.14
N ALA A 147 -4.97 12.81 12.40
CA ALA A 147 -3.95 12.45 13.39
C ALA A 147 -3.95 10.93 13.65
N SER A 148 -2.81 10.29 13.42
CA SER A 148 -2.63 8.84 13.56
C SER A 148 -1.22 8.53 14.04
N ALA A 149 -1.09 7.44 14.80
CA ALA A 149 0.19 6.91 15.26
C ALA A 149 0.87 5.98 14.24
N ALA A 150 0.27 5.76 13.07
CA ALA A 150 0.85 4.95 12.00
C ALA A 150 2.26 5.43 11.62
N ARG A 151 3.19 4.47 11.51
CA ARG A 151 4.61 4.71 11.22
C ARG A 151 4.86 4.99 9.74
N MET A 152 4.01 4.49 8.86
CA MET A 152 4.01 4.76 7.43
C MET A 152 2.59 5.09 6.97
N ARG A 153 2.45 6.12 6.13
CA ARG A 153 1.15 6.53 5.60
C ARG A 153 1.26 6.81 4.11
N TRP A 154 0.46 6.08 3.35
CA TRP A 154 0.54 5.99 1.90
C TRP A 154 -0.69 6.61 1.23
N ARG A 155 -0.48 7.39 0.18
CA ARG A 155 -1.51 7.73 -0.81
C ARG A 155 -1.25 6.90 -2.06
N LEU A 156 -2.29 6.23 -2.54
CA LEU A 156 -2.19 5.23 -3.59
C LEU A 156 -3.17 5.60 -4.70
N ALA A 157 -2.62 5.88 -5.89
CA ALA A 157 -3.41 6.09 -7.09
C ALA A 157 -3.21 4.92 -8.04
N PRO A 158 -4.27 4.34 -8.63
CA PRO A 158 -4.10 3.41 -9.73
C PRO A 158 -3.56 4.15 -10.95
N LEU A 159 -2.68 3.50 -11.69
CA LEU A 159 -2.26 3.90 -13.02
C LEU A 159 -2.66 2.81 -14.03
N PRO A 160 -2.83 3.17 -15.32
CA PRO A 160 -3.03 2.17 -16.36
C PRO A 160 -1.88 1.15 -16.36
N SER A 161 -2.20 -0.13 -16.40
CA SER A 161 -1.22 -1.20 -16.62
C SER A 161 -0.71 -1.15 -18.07
N ALA A 162 0.43 -1.79 -18.31
CA ALA A 162 0.75 -2.22 -19.68
C ALA A 162 -0.29 -3.25 -20.16
N THR A 163 -0.34 -3.46 -21.48
CA THR A 163 -1.03 -4.62 -22.06
C THR A 163 -0.36 -5.90 -21.59
N ASP A 164 -1.17 -6.94 -21.34
CA ASP A 164 -0.65 -8.26 -21.06
C ASP A 164 0.11 -8.80 -22.31
N PRO A 165 1.28 -9.46 -22.14
CA PRO A 165 2.07 -9.97 -23.27
C PRO A 165 1.38 -11.10 -24.05
N ASP A 166 0.53 -11.88 -23.38
CA ASP A 166 -0.09 -13.09 -23.92
C ASP A 166 -1.53 -12.83 -24.41
N ASP A 167 -2.22 -11.83 -23.84
CA ASP A 167 -3.56 -11.41 -24.29
C ASP A 167 -3.71 -9.87 -24.32
N PRO A 168 -3.75 -9.23 -25.51
CA PRO A 168 -3.87 -7.77 -25.61
C PRO A 168 -5.21 -7.21 -25.07
N TYR A 169 -6.22 -8.05 -24.84
CA TYR A 169 -7.49 -7.66 -24.22
C TYR A 169 -7.51 -7.86 -22.70
N ALA A 170 -6.52 -8.57 -22.14
CA ALA A 170 -6.38 -8.74 -20.70
C ALA A 170 -5.63 -7.56 -20.06
N PRO A 171 -5.99 -7.18 -18.81
CA PRO A 171 -5.21 -6.21 -18.07
C PRO A 171 -3.85 -6.81 -17.68
N GLY A 172 -2.77 -6.10 -17.98
CA GLY A 172 -1.44 -6.47 -17.49
C GLY A 172 -1.27 -6.30 -15.98
N ASP A 173 -0.01 -6.28 -15.54
CA ASP A 173 0.34 -6.13 -14.12
C ASP A 173 -0.17 -4.83 -13.49
N PRO A 174 -0.66 -4.85 -12.24
CA PRO A 174 -1.10 -3.64 -11.56
C PRO A 174 0.02 -2.63 -11.46
N LEU A 175 -0.32 -1.37 -11.71
CA LEU A 175 0.58 -0.24 -11.58
C LEU A 175 -0.05 0.81 -10.67
N TRP A 176 0.73 1.32 -9.71
CA TRP A 176 0.30 2.38 -8.80
C TRP A 176 1.31 3.52 -8.77
N LEU A 177 0.80 4.74 -8.58
CA LEU A 177 1.58 5.83 -8.02
C LEU A 177 1.45 5.76 -6.50
N ALA A 178 2.53 5.43 -5.82
CA ALA A 178 2.57 5.29 -4.36
C ALA A 178 3.36 6.46 -3.75
N GLU A 179 2.66 7.33 -3.04
CA GLU A 179 3.25 8.43 -2.28
C GLU A 179 3.26 8.06 -0.80
N LEU A 180 4.44 7.89 -0.22
CA LEU A 180 4.62 7.82 1.21
C LEU A 180 4.76 9.23 1.77
N PHE A 181 3.63 9.84 2.11
CA PHE A 181 3.60 11.23 2.54
C PHE A 181 3.99 11.42 4.03
N ARG A 182 4.03 10.33 4.80
CA ARG A 182 4.58 10.33 6.17
C ARG A 182 5.27 9.00 6.48
N ALA A 183 6.51 9.06 6.92
CA ALA A 183 7.23 7.92 7.48
C ALA A 183 8.16 8.37 8.62
N ARG A 184 8.36 7.49 9.60
CA ARG A 184 9.40 7.72 10.63
C ARG A 184 10.75 7.22 10.08
N GLY A 185 11.75 8.10 10.04
CA GLY A 185 13.12 7.74 9.67
C GLY A 185 13.47 7.88 8.18
N GLN A 186 12.56 8.38 7.35
CA GLN A 186 12.83 8.69 5.95
C GLN A 186 11.96 9.85 5.45
N PRO A 187 12.45 10.65 4.49
CA PRO A 187 11.68 11.75 3.92
C PRO A 187 10.47 11.23 3.13
N PRO A 188 9.42 12.04 2.96
CA PRO A 188 8.35 11.73 2.04
C PRO A 188 8.88 11.43 0.64
N SER A 189 8.28 10.47 -0.05
CA SER A 189 8.77 9.97 -1.34
C SER A 189 7.65 9.36 -2.17
N THR A 190 7.84 9.35 -3.49
CA THR A 190 6.86 8.84 -4.45
C THR A 190 7.53 7.86 -5.39
N TRP A 191 6.84 6.76 -5.69
CA TRP A 191 7.29 5.73 -6.62
C TRP A 191 6.18 5.36 -7.60
N LEU A 192 6.60 4.93 -8.79
CA LEU A 192 5.80 4.03 -9.62
C LEU A 192 6.06 2.62 -9.12
N VAL A 193 4.99 1.92 -8.75
CA VAL A 193 5.05 0.57 -8.18
C VAL A 193 4.28 -0.39 -9.08
N ARG A 194 4.99 -1.35 -9.67
CA ARG A 194 4.39 -2.46 -10.41
C ARG A 194 4.38 -3.71 -9.54
N HIS A 195 3.28 -4.47 -9.55
CA HIS A 195 3.26 -5.82 -8.98
C HIS A 195 3.40 -6.85 -10.09
N ASP A 196 4.56 -7.50 -10.15
CA ASP A 196 4.77 -8.68 -10.97
C ASP A 196 4.00 -9.84 -10.31
N ARG A 197 2.81 -10.17 -10.84
CA ARG A 197 1.94 -11.17 -10.22
C ARG A 197 2.55 -12.57 -10.26
N ALA A 198 3.29 -12.88 -11.31
CA ALA A 198 3.90 -14.21 -11.50
C ALA A 198 5.04 -14.45 -10.52
N ALA A 199 5.89 -13.44 -10.29
CA ALA A 199 6.98 -13.50 -9.33
C ALA A 199 6.58 -13.09 -7.89
N ASP A 200 5.34 -12.63 -7.73
CA ASP A 200 4.81 -12.01 -6.50
C ASP A 200 5.75 -10.95 -5.91
N ARG A 201 6.21 -10.03 -6.77
CA ARG A 201 7.23 -9.03 -6.43
C ARG A 201 6.75 -7.62 -6.74
N LEU A 202 7.03 -6.70 -5.83
CA LEU A 202 6.85 -5.27 -6.04
C LEU A 202 8.12 -4.64 -6.59
N ASP A 203 8.02 -4.04 -7.78
CA ASP A 203 9.10 -3.29 -8.41
C ASP A 203 8.85 -1.78 -8.26
N PHE A 204 9.73 -1.13 -7.49
CA PHE A 204 9.68 0.31 -7.22
C PHE A 204 10.61 1.06 -8.18
N SER A 205 10.08 2.09 -8.84
CA SER A 205 10.85 2.95 -9.74
C SER A 205 10.54 4.43 -9.49
N ALA A 206 11.49 5.30 -9.85
CA ALA A 206 11.27 6.73 -9.78
C ALA A 206 10.16 7.11 -10.78
N PRO A 207 9.22 7.99 -10.40
CA PRO A 207 8.31 8.60 -11.36
C PRO A 207 9.13 9.25 -12.48
N ALA A 208 8.64 9.19 -13.72
CA ALA A 208 9.25 9.93 -14.80
C ALA A 208 9.25 11.42 -14.40
N GLY A 209 10.43 12.03 -14.29
CA GLY A 209 10.51 13.46 -14.05
C GLY A 209 9.92 14.18 -15.26
N ASP A 210 8.97 15.09 -15.03
CA ASP A 210 8.44 15.99 -16.05
C ASP A 210 9.59 16.81 -16.65
N ARG A 211 10.27 16.26 -17.65
CA ARG A 211 11.06 17.08 -18.56
C ARG A 211 10.04 17.78 -19.44
N LYS A 212 9.89 19.09 -19.26
CA LYS A 212 9.36 19.95 -20.34
C LYS A 212 10.15 19.59 -21.59
N LEU A 213 9.48 19.03 -22.60
CA LEU A 213 10.05 18.86 -23.93
C LEU A 213 10.62 20.22 -24.34
N ALA A 214 11.93 20.28 -24.61
CA ALA A 214 12.56 21.48 -25.12
C ALA A 214 11.79 21.89 -26.39
N GLU A 215 11.25 23.11 -26.40
CA GLU A 215 10.58 23.64 -27.59
C GLU A 215 11.56 23.59 -28.77
N PRO A 216 11.11 23.12 -29.95
CA PRO A 216 11.98 23.08 -31.11
C PRO A 216 12.45 24.50 -31.41
N ARG A 217 13.78 24.69 -31.41
CA ARG A 217 14.44 25.92 -31.85
C ARG A 217 13.89 26.27 -33.24
N ARG A 218 13.04 27.30 -33.32
CA ARG A 218 12.68 27.92 -34.61
C ARG A 218 13.98 28.39 -35.24
N LYS A 219 14.30 27.88 -36.43
CA LYS A 219 15.33 28.44 -37.29
C LYS A 219 14.91 29.87 -37.62
N ALA A 220 15.70 30.85 -37.20
CA ALA A 220 15.62 32.19 -37.74
C ALA A 220 16.11 32.12 -39.20
N GLY A 221 15.25 32.55 -40.11
CA GLY A 221 15.65 32.92 -41.47
C GLY A 221 16.21 34.34 -41.49
#